data_AF-A0A961VVH8-F1
#
_entry.id   AF-A0A961VVH8-F1
#
_cell.length_a   1.000
_cell.length_b   1.000
_cell.length_c   1.000
_cell.angle_alpha   90.00
_cell.angle_beta   90.00
_cell.angle_gamma   90.00
#
_symmetry.space_group_name_H-M   'P 1'
#
loop_
_entity.id
_entity.type
_entity.pdbx_description
1 polymer ?
#
loop_
_entity_poly.entity_id
_entity_poly.type
_entity_poly.pdbx_seq_one_letter_code
_entity_poly.pdbx_strand_id
1 'polypeptide(L)'
;MTEGIKPTVGRVVYYTPASDDPNYAHAPLAAIIAQVFTSTCVNLAIFDAHGRPYEQPPTSIRLVQPFEETPEDGPFCEWMPYQVKKPTGSESGEVAAGTETIGEAAAVAP
;
A
#
# COMPACT_ATOMS: atom_id res chain seq x y z
N MET A 1 18.32 -3.75 16.37
CA MET A 1 18.03 -2.72 15.35
C MET A 1 16.88 -3.27 14.53
N THR A 2 15.66 -2.87 14.84
CA THR A 2 14.46 -3.46 14.19
C THR A 2 14.40 -2.94 12.77
N GLU A 3 14.72 -3.80 11.81
CA GLU A 3 14.84 -3.46 10.39
C GLU A 3 13.43 -3.28 9.80
N GLY A 4 12.90 -2.05 9.87
CA GLY A 4 11.61 -1.68 9.28
C GLY A 4 11.71 -1.48 7.77
N ILE A 5 10.62 -1.73 7.05
CA ILE A 5 10.55 -1.50 5.61
C ILE A 5 10.41 0.00 5.36
N LYS A 6 11.32 0.58 4.56
CA LYS A 6 11.24 1.99 4.17
C LYS A 6 10.03 2.23 3.25
N PRO A 7 9.04 3.06 3.65
CA PRO A 7 7.93 3.39 2.79
C PRO A 7 8.38 4.16 1.56
N THR A 8 7.74 3.88 0.42
CA THR A 8 8.01 4.54 -0.87
C THR A 8 6.68 4.86 -1.53
N VAL A 9 6.58 6.03 -2.16
CA VAL A 9 5.39 6.44 -2.93
C VAL A 9 5.10 5.42 -4.04
N GLY A 10 3.83 5.14 -4.26
CA GLY A 10 3.36 4.17 -5.27
C GLY A 10 3.30 2.73 -4.79
N ARG A 11 3.78 2.41 -3.59
CA ARG A 11 3.60 1.06 -3.03
C ARG A 11 2.17 0.85 -2.55
N VAL A 12 1.67 -0.35 -2.77
CA VAL A 12 0.36 -0.78 -2.28
C VAL A 12 0.51 -1.32 -0.85
N VAL A 13 -0.43 -0.98 0.01
CA VAL A 13 -0.55 -1.38 1.42
C VAL A 13 -2.01 -1.75 1.72
N TYR A 14 -2.23 -2.47 2.82
CA TYR A 14 -3.56 -2.64 3.37
C TYR A 14 -3.91 -1.49 4.29
N TYR A 15 -5.12 -0.99 4.18
CA TYR A 15 -5.68 0.04 5.03
C TYR A 15 -6.85 -0.51 5.84
N THR A 16 -6.78 -0.34 7.15
CA THR A 16 -7.85 -0.67 8.09
C THR A 16 -8.42 0.66 8.59
N PRO A 17 -9.67 1.01 8.24
CA PRO A 17 -10.30 2.20 8.77
C PRO A 17 -10.62 2.06 10.26
N ALA A 18 -11.06 3.15 10.90
CA ALA A 18 -11.56 3.09 12.27
C ALA A 18 -12.87 2.32 12.35
N SER A 19 -13.20 1.77 13.53
CA SER A 19 -14.41 0.95 13.75
C SER A 19 -15.73 1.67 13.49
N ASP A 20 -15.74 3.01 13.52
CA ASP A 20 -16.91 3.85 13.22
C ASP A 20 -17.07 4.14 11.71
N ASP A 21 -16.07 3.81 10.88
CA ASP A 21 -16.15 4.00 9.43
C ASP A 21 -17.07 2.95 8.79
N PRO A 22 -17.98 3.33 7.87
CA PRO A 22 -18.89 2.40 7.23
C PRO A 22 -18.18 1.29 6.44
N ASN A 23 -16.93 1.50 6.01
CA ASN A 23 -16.16 0.50 5.28
C ASN A 23 -15.33 -0.42 6.20
N TYR A 24 -15.42 -0.27 7.53
CA TYR A 24 -14.73 -1.15 8.48
C TYR A 24 -15.08 -2.62 8.27
N ALA A 25 -16.34 -2.91 7.94
CA ALA A 25 -16.79 -4.27 7.64
C ALA A 25 -16.13 -4.90 6.41
N HIS A 26 -15.45 -4.10 5.58
CA HIS A 26 -14.76 -4.54 4.36
C HIS A 26 -13.23 -4.47 4.48
N ALA A 27 -12.71 -4.17 5.66
CA ALA A 27 -11.27 -4.16 5.90
C ALA A 27 -10.66 -5.57 5.71
N PRO A 28 -9.40 -5.66 5.25
CA PRO A 28 -8.54 -4.56 4.83
C PRO A 28 -8.89 -4.04 3.42
N LEU A 29 -8.85 -2.72 3.26
CA LEU A 29 -9.01 -2.04 1.98
C LEU A 29 -7.66 -1.92 1.26
N ALA A 30 -7.69 -1.91 -0.07
CA ALA A 30 -6.49 -1.66 -0.87
C ALA A 30 -6.17 -0.16 -0.86
N ALA A 31 -4.91 0.19 -0.59
CA ALA A 31 -4.47 1.57 -0.59
C ALA A 31 -3.07 1.72 -1.21
N ILE A 32 -2.81 2.87 -1.82
CA ILE A 32 -1.52 3.23 -2.43
C ILE A 32 -0.90 4.37 -1.62
N ILE A 33 0.38 4.25 -1.28
CA ILE A 33 1.14 5.32 -0.64
C ILE A 33 1.25 6.51 -1.60
N ALA A 34 0.53 7.58 -1.31
CA ALA A 34 0.54 8.82 -2.08
C ALA A 34 1.67 9.76 -1.63
N GLN A 35 1.96 9.80 -0.32
CA GLN A 35 3.04 10.63 0.23
C GLN A 35 3.65 9.98 1.48
N VAL A 36 4.95 10.19 1.68
CA VAL A 36 5.69 9.69 2.85
C VAL A 36 6.18 10.89 3.68
N PHE A 37 5.79 10.94 4.95
CA PHE A 37 6.31 11.93 5.91
C PHE A 37 7.46 11.35 6.73
N THR A 38 7.27 10.15 7.27
CA THR A 38 8.27 9.41 8.05
C THR A 38 8.22 7.93 7.70
N SER A 39 9.09 7.11 8.27
CA SER A 39 9.05 5.64 8.11
C SER A 39 7.74 5.00 8.59
N THR A 40 6.92 5.71 9.34
CA THR A 40 5.71 5.21 9.99
C THR A 40 4.49 6.11 9.81
N CYS A 41 4.59 7.18 9.00
CA CYS A 41 3.50 8.11 8.75
C CYS A 41 3.42 8.44 7.25
N VAL A 42 2.28 8.13 6.64
CA VAL A 42 2.05 8.23 5.19
C VAL A 42 0.65 8.77 4.89
N ASN A 43 0.46 9.33 3.69
CA ASN A 43 -0.87 9.56 3.13
C ASN A 43 -1.17 8.52 2.06
N LEU A 44 -2.45 8.15 1.95
CA LEU A 44 -2.92 7.06 1.12
C LEU A 44 -3.97 7.52 0.11
N ALA A 45 -3.93 6.95 -1.08
CA ALA A 45 -5.10 6.84 -1.94
C ALA A 45 -5.79 5.50 -1.62
N ILE A 46 -7.01 5.54 -1.09
CA ILE A 46 -7.71 4.36 -0.55
C ILE A 46 -8.87 4.00 -1.49
N PHE A 47 -9.07 2.72 -1.73
CA PHE A 47 -10.17 2.20 -2.53
C PHE A 47 -11.14 1.40 -1.65
N ASP A 48 -12.44 1.66 -1.80
CA ASP A 48 -13.49 0.91 -1.12
C ASP A 48 -13.63 -0.53 -1.70
N ALA A 49 -14.54 -1.32 -1.12
CA ALA A 49 -14.82 -2.68 -1.59
C ALA A 49 -15.34 -2.76 -3.04
N HIS A 50 -15.82 -1.65 -3.60
CA HIS A 50 -16.28 -1.53 -4.98
C HIS A 50 -15.19 -0.99 -5.91
N GLY A 51 -13.98 -0.73 -5.40
CA GLY A 51 -12.87 -0.16 -6.14
C GLY A 51 -12.99 1.34 -6.40
N ARG A 52 -13.90 2.05 -5.70
CA ARG A 52 -14.03 3.50 -5.81
C ARG A 52 -13.02 4.17 -4.90
N PRO A 53 -12.34 5.23 -5.36
CA PRO A 53 -11.46 5.99 -4.49
C PRO A 53 -12.29 6.71 -3.42
N TYR A 54 -11.77 6.75 -2.19
CA TYR A 54 -12.30 7.60 -1.14
C TYR A 54 -12.27 9.07 -1.61
N GLU A 55 -13.41 9.76 -1.53
CA GLU A 55 -13.49 11.18 -1.91
C GLU A 55 -12.67 12.06 -0.97
N GLN A 56 -12.62 11.70 0.31
CA GLN A 56 -11.91 12.42 1.37
C GLN A 56 -11.11 11.42 2.23
N PRO A 57 -9.96 10.93 1.73
CA PRO A 57 -9.16 9.98 2.48
C PRO A 57 -8.55 10.68 3.72
N PRO A 58 -8.50 9.99 4.88
CA PRO A 58 -7.83 10.53 6.05
C PRO A 58 -6.32 10.70 5.80
N THR A 59 -5.75 11.72 6.44
CA THR A 59 -4.34 12.08 6.32
C THR A 59 -3.53 11.61 7.53
N SER A 60 -2.21 11.48 7.37
CA SER A 60 -1.27 11.14 8.44
C SER A 60 -1.54 9.76 9.04
N ILE A 61 -1.71 8.76 8.16
CA ILE A 61 -2.01 7.38 8.54
C ILE A 61 -0.76 6.70 9.10
N ARG A 62 -0.94 6.01 10.23
CA ARG A 62 0.10 5.17 10.83
C ARG A 62 0.37 3.98 9.92
N LEU A 63 1.63 3.82 9.50
CA LEU A 63 2.11 2.61 8.84
C LEU A 63 2.71 1.68 9.90
N VAL A 64 1.99 0.60 10.19
CA VAL A 64 2.41 -0.49 11.07
C VAL A 64 3.49 -1.31 10.38
N GLN A 65 4.61 -1.46 11.05
CA GLN A 65 5.76 -2.23 10.56
C GLN A 65 5.53 -3.74 10.79
N PRO A 66 6.16 -4.64 10.00
CA PRO A 66 5.82 -6.08 9.96
C PRO A 66 6.06 -6.91 11.24
N PHE A 67 6.39 -6.27 12.36
CA PHE A 67 6.60 -6.89 13.68
C PHE A 67 6.13 -5.97 14.82
N GLU A 68 5.38 -4.92 14.47
CA GLU A 68 4.81 -3.97 15.43
C GLU A 68 3.37 -4.40 15.74
N GLU A 69 2.91 -4.16 16.96
CA GLU A 69 1.51 -4.42 17.32
C GLU A 69 0.59 -3.49 16.53
N THR A 70 -0.47 -4.06 15.96
CA THR A 70 -1.53 -3.27 15.33
C THR A 70 -2.23 -2.44 16.39
N PRO A 71 -2.42 -1.13 16.18
CA PRO A 71 -3.17 -0.31 17.11
C PRO A 71 -4.60 -0.84 17.27
N GLU A 72 -5.07 -0.95 18.52
CA GLU A 72 -6.44 -1.38 18.83
C GLU A 72 -7.48 -0.31 18.43
N ASP A 73 -7.06 0.96 18.36
CA ASP A 73 -7.90 2.10 18.10
C ASP A 73 -7.40 2.94 16.91
N GLY A 74 -8.35 3.34 16.06
CA GLY A 74 -8.15 4.28 14.96
C GLY A 74 -7.71 3.66 13.63
N PRO A 75 -7.63 4.47 12.56
CA PRO A 75 -7.27 3.99 11.24
C PRO A 75 -5.76 3.78 11.12
N PHE A 76 -5.36 2.67 10.50
CA PHE A 76 -3.96 2.36 10.25
C PHE A 76 -3.76 1.66 8.91
N CYS A 77 -2.51 1.54 8.49
CA CYS A 77 -2.14 0.73 7.32
C CYS A 77 -0.98 -0.20 7.64
N GLU A 78 -0.91 -1.32 6.94
CA GLU A 78 0.11 -2.34 7.10
C GLU A 78 0.60 -2.84 5.74
N TRP A 79 1.82 -3.39 5.73
CA TRP A 79 2.38 -4.00 4.52
C TRP A 79 1.60 -5.25 4.12
N MET A 80 1.43 -5.46 2.81
CA MET A 80 0.83 -6.72 2.37
C MET A 80 1.77 -7.89 2.69
N PRO A 81 1.24 -9.08 3.05
CA PRO A 81 2.06 -10.21 3.53
C PRO A 81 3.20 -10.64 2.61
N TYR A 82 3.05 -10.45 1.29
CA TYR A 82 4.08 -10.80 0.31
C TYR A 82 5.22 -9.78 0.22
N GLN A 83 5.00 -8.53 0.65
CA GLN A 83 6.03 -7.48 0.66
C GLN A 83 6.97 -7.62 1.86
N VAL A 84 6.55 -8.36 2.88
CA VAL A 84 7.36 -8.73 4.03
C VAL A 84 8.24 -9.91 3.62
N LYS A 85 9.53 -9.66 3.35
CA LYS A 85 10.48 -10.73 3.00
C LYS A 85 10.51 -11.79 4.09
N LYS A 86 10.14 -13.03 3.77
CA LYS A 86 10.45 -14.19 4.61
C LYS A 86 11.94 -14.55 4.44
N PRO A 87 12.68 -14.85 5.51
CA PRO A 87 14.10 -15.21 5.46
C PRO A 87 14.38 -16.62 4.92
N THR A 88 13.37 -17.37 4.47
CA THR A 88 13.53 -18.69 3.87
C THR A 88 13.41 -18.58 2.36
N GLY A 89 14.54 -18.82 1.68
CA GLY A 89 14.68 -18.79 0.23
C GLY A 89 13.54 -19.50 -0.50
N SER A 90 12.63 -18.70 -1.01
CA SER A 90 11.81 -18.98 -2.17
C SER A 90 11.56 -17.63 -2.79
N GLU A 91 12.21 -17.42 -3.93
CA GLU A 91 12.08 -16.25 -4.78
C GLU A 91 10.59 -16.10 -5.15
N SER A 92 9.85 -15.27 -4.40
CA SER A 92 8.74 -14.56 -5.01
C SER A 92 9.40 -13.50 -5.89
N GLY A 93 9.73 -13.93 -7.11
CA GLY A 93 10.31 -13.10 -8.14
C GLY A 93 9.36 -11.95 -8.47
N GLU A 94 9.60 -10.81 -7.85
CA GLU A 94 9.37 -9.53 -8.51
C GLU A 94 10.75 -8.97 -8.84
N VAL A 95 11.38 -9.63 -9.81
CA VAL A 95 12.53 -9.10 -10.53
C VAL A 95 12.01 -7.97 -11.41
N ALA A 96 12.35 -6.73 -11.03
CA ALA A 96 12.10 -5.50 -11.74
C ALA A 96 10.65 -5.30 -12.24
N ALA A 97 9.90 -4.39 -11.62
CA ALA A 97 8.75 -3.78 -12.28
C ALA A 97 9.20 -3.28 -13.67
N GLY A 98 8.85 -4.05 -14.69
CA GLY A 98 9.28 -3.86 -16.06
C GLY A 98 8.77 -2.51 -16.53
N THR A 99 9.70 -1.60 -16.85
CA THR A 99 9.41 -0.60 -17.86
C THR A 99 9.36 -1.36 -19.18
N GLU A 100 8.20 -1.93 -19.50
CA GLU A 100 7.95 -2.37 -20.86
C GLU A 100 7.96 -1.11 -21.72
N THR A 101 9.01 -1.00 -22.55
CA THR A 101 9.05 0.02 -23.59
C THR A 101 7.92 -0.32 -24.54
N ILE A 102 6.83 0.45 -24.50
CA ILE A 102 5.78 0.36 -25.51
C ILE A 102 6.46 0.51 -26.87
N GLY A 103 6.42 -0.57 -27.65
CA GLY A 103 6.95 -0.60 -28.99
C GLY A 103 6.32 0.52 -29.81
N GLU A 104 7.18 1.23 -30.54
CA GLU A 104 6.84 2.27 -31.49
C GLU A 104 5.61 1.88 -32.31
N ALA A 105 4.52 2.64 -32.16
CA ALA A 105 3.34 2.48 -32.99
C ALA A 105 3.77 2.67 -34.44
N ALA A 106 3.67 1.60 -35.23
CA ALA A 106 3.93 1.64 -36.66
C ALA A 106 3.15 2.80 -37.28
N ALA A 107 3.90 3.74 -37.86
CA ALA A 107 3.34 4.82 -38.66
C ALA A 107 2.50 4.20 -39.78
N VAL A 108 1.18 4.38 -39.70
CA VAL A 108 0.31 4.23 -40.86
C VAL A 108 0.62 5.41 -41.80
N ALA A 109 1.30 5.10 -42.89
CA ALA A 109 1.56 6.04 -43.98
C ALA A 109 0.27 6.26 -44.81
N PRO A 110 0.13 7.40 -45.50
CA PRO A 110 -1.15 7.94 -46.00
C PRO A 110 -1.80 7.13 -47.11
#